data_AF-A0A4Y8S576-F1
#
_entry.id   AF-A0A4Y8S576-F1
#
_cell.length_a   1.000
_cell.length_b   1.000
_cell.length_c   1.000
_cell.angle_alpha   90.00
_cell.angle_beta   90.00
_cell.angle_gamma   90.00
#
_symmetry.space_group_name_H-M   'P 1'
#
loop_
_entity.id
_entity.type
_entity.pdbx_description
1 polymer ?
#
loop_
_entity_poly.entity_id
_entity_poly.type
_entity_poly.pdbx_seq_one_letter_code
_entity_poly.pdbx_strand_id
1 'polypeptide(L)' 'MKEKSTVDRLLKNMNNMHELGRQRAFELGNPFYAQFKEDEGYWRKEMPNGEKFLVTIEVVTDEREIPVEIKDTIIRKLD' A
#
# COMPACT_ATOMS: atom_id res chain seq x y z
N MET A 1 -29.96 7.12 -22.98
CA MET A 1 -28.83 6.73 -22.10
C MET A 1 -27.64 7.59 -22.50
N LYS A 2 -27.12 8.45 -21.61
CA LYS A 2 -25.88 9.20 -21.89
C LYS A 2 -24.74 8.20 -22.08
N GLU A 3 -24.02 8.30 -23.20
CA GLU A 3 -22.76 7.58 -23.41
C GLU A 3 -21.86 7.87 -22.21
N LYS A 4 -21.49 6.83 -21.46
CA LYS A 4 -20.52 6.98 -20.36
C LYS A 4 -19.21 7.37 -21.00
N SER A 5 -18.77 8.60 -20.72
CA SER A 5 -17.54 9.15 -21.25
C SER A 5 -16.38 8.18 -20.98
N THR A 6 -15.43 8.06 -21.90
CA THR A 6 -14.17 7.31 -21.66
C THR A 6 -13.53 7.72 -20.33
N VAL A 7 -13.69 8.99 -19.94
CA VAL A 7 -13.25 9.55 -18.66
C VAL A 7 -13.95 8.87 -17.48
N ASP A 8 -15.27 8.67 -17.51
CA ASP A 8 -16.01 8.02 -16.42
C ASP A 8 -15.56 6.57 -16.21
N ARG A 9 -15.20 5.88 -17.30
CA ARG A 9 -14.67 4.50 -17.24
C ARG A 9 -13.27 4.48 -16.64
N LEU A 10 -12.41 5.42 -17.02
CA LEU A 10 -11.06 5.56 -16.45
C LEU A 10 -11.11 5.93 -14.96
N LEU A 11 -11.96 6.89 -14.57
CA LEU A 11 -12.14 7.31 -13.18
C LEU A 11 -12.71 6.17 -12.31
N LYS A 12 -13.63 5.35 -12.84
CA LYS A 12 -14.15 4.18 -12.12
C LYS A 12 -13.04 3.17 -11.81
N ASN A 13 -12.09 3.00 -12.74
CA ASN A 13 -10.95 2.12 -12.53
C ASN A 13 -9.93 2.75 -11.58
N MET A 14 -9.76 4.07 -11.51
CA MET A 14 -8.83 4.68 -10.55
C MET A 14 -9.14 4.33 -9.09
N ASN A 15 -10.41 4.08 -8.76
CA ASN A 15 -10.81 3.67 -7.41
C ASN A 15 -10.24 2.31 -6.97
N ASN A 16 -9.82 1.44 -7.91
CA ASN A 16 -9.27 0.12 -7.59
C ASN A 16 -7.73 0.09 -7.51
N MET A 17 -7.05 1.20 -7.78
CA MET A 17 -5.58 1.24 -7.85
C MET A 17 -4.91 0.78 -6.55
N HIS A 18 -5.53 1.06 -5.41
CA HIS A 18 -5.06 0.59 -4.11
C HIS A 18 -5.13 -0.94 -3.99
N GLU A 19 -6.25 -1.54 -4.40
CA GLU A 19 -6.44 -3.00 -4.41
C GLU A 19 -5.51 -3.69 -5.41
N LEU A 20 -5.34 -3.11 -6.61
CA LEU A 20 -4.42 -3.62 -7.62
C LEU A 20 -2.96 -3.53 -7.14
N GLY A 21 -2.57 -2.45 -6.46
CA GLY A 21 -1.25 -2.30 -5.86
C GLY A 21 -0.99 -3.36 -4.78
N ARG A 22 -1.96 -3.58 -3.89
CA ARG A 22 -1.91 -4.65 -2.88
C ARG A 22 -1.80 -6.03 -3.52
N GLN A 23 -2.64 -6.32 -4.52
CA GLN A 23 -2.60 -7.58 -5.25
C GLN A 23 -1.21 -7.80 -5.85
N ARG A 24 -0.66 -6.79 -6.53
CA ARG A 24 0.67 -6.90 -7.15
C ARG A 24 1.79 -7.11 -6.14
N ALA A 25 1.73 -6.44 -5.00
CA ALA A 25 2.70 -6.64 -3.92
C ALA A 25 2.70 -8.11 -3.47
N PHE A 26 1.52 -8.70 -3.28
CA PHE A 26 1.38 -10.08 -2.84
C PHE A 26 1.78 -11.11 -3.89
N GLU A 27 1.47 -10.88 -5.16
CA GLU A 27 1.95 -11.71 -6.27
C GLU A 27 3.48 -11.80 -6.32
N LEU A 28 4.16 -10.74 -5.88
CA LEU A 28 5.63 -10.68 -5.79
C LEU A 28 6.17 -11.19 -4.45
N GLY A 29 5.31 -11.63 -3.53
CA GLY A 29 5.70 -12.06 -2.19
C GLY A 29 6.07 -10.93 -1.23
N ASN A 30 5.80 -9.68 -1.60
CA ASN A 30 6.13 -8.49 -0.80
C ASN A 30 5.01 -8.15 0.18
N PRO A 31 5.34 -7.58 1.35
CA PRO A 31 4.36 -6.92 2.20
C PRO A 31 3.75 -5.70 1.50
N PHE A 32 2.51 -5.38 1.88
CA PHE A 32 1.82 -4.17 1.48
C PHE A 32 1.76 -3.20 2.66
N TYR A 33 2.10 -1.93 2.42
CA TYR A 33 2.08 -0.88 3.43
C TYR A 33 1.00 0.15 3.10
N ALA A 34 0.19 0.50 4.08
CA ALA A 34 -0.80 1.56 3.97
C ALA A 34 -0.90 2.37 5.25
N GLN A 35 -1.04 3.68 5.14
CA GLN A 35 -1.26 4.58 6.27
C GLN A 35 -2.72 5.04 6.28
N PHE A 36 -3.36 4.92 7.45
CA PHE A 36 -4.72 5.41 7.67
C PHE A 36 -4.70 6.54 8.70
N LYS A 37 -5.69 7.44 8.63
CA LYS A 37 -5.76 8.61 9.54
C LYS A 37 -5.86 8.21 11.01
N GLU A 38 -6.46 7.05 11.28
CA GLU A 38 -6.66 6.49 12.62
C GLU A 38 -5.40 5.89 13.24
N ASP A 39 -4.34 5.67 12.45
CA ASP A 39 -3.12 5.02 12.93
C ASP A 39 -2.07 6.04 13.45
N GLU A 40 -2.44 7.30 13.67
CA GLU A 40 -1.62 8.35 14.32
C GLU A 40 -0.20 8.52 13.72
N GLY A 41 -0.04 8.25 12.42
CA GLY A 41 1.24 8.36 11.71
C GLY A 41 2.00 7.03 11.57
N TYR A 42 1.51 5.95 12.18
CA TYR A 42 2.00 4.59 11.95
C TYR A 42 1.44 3.98 10.66
N TRP A 43 2.05 2.87 10.24
CA TRP A 43 1.72 2.17 9.00
C TRP A 43 1.15 0.79 9.30
N ARG A 44 0.18 0.35 8.51
CA ARG A 44 -0.26 -1.05 8.49
C ARG A 44 0.55 -1.81 7.46
N LYS A 45 1.25 -2.83 7.93
CA LYS A 45 1.94 -3.83 7.10
C LYS A 45 1.06 -5.05 7.00
N GLU A 46 0.69 -5.42 5.79
CA GLU A 46 -0.05 -6.65 5.50
C GLU A 46 0.86 -7.61 4.71
N MET A 47 1.00 -8.83 5.22
CA MET A 47 1.78 -9.88 4.61
C MET A 47 0.91 -10.68 3.61
N PRO A 48 1.50 -11.30 2.58
CA PRO A 48 0.75 -12.13 1.62
C PRO A 48 -0.01 -13.31 2.27
N ASN A 49 0.43 -13.77 3.44
CA ASN A 49 -0.22 -14.82 4.23
C ASN A 49 -1.43 -14.30 5.04
N GLY A 50 -1.75 -13.02 4.97
CA GLY A 50 -2.86 -12.37 5.67
C GLY A 50 -2.50 -11.79 7.04
N GLU A 51 -1.27 -11.98 7.54
CA GLU A 51 -0.86 -11.37 8.81
C GLU A 51 -0.75 -9.85 8.69
N LYS A 52 -1.25 -9.14 9.70
CA LYS A 52 -1.25 -7.67 9.74
C LYS A 52 -0.50 -7.17 10.96
N PHE A 53 0.21 -6.06 10.78
CA PHE A 53 1.02 -5.43 11.82
C PHE A 53 0.89 -3.92 11.74
N LEU A 54 0.95 -3.26 12.89
CA LEU A 54 1.22 -1.83 12.97
C LEU A 54 2.74 -1.65 13.08
N VAL A 55 3.30 -0.82 12.22
CA VAL A 55 4.76 -0.62 12.09
C VAL A 55 5.12 0.85 11.96
N THR A 56 6.34 1.21 12.34
CA THR A 56 7.01 2.40 11.78
C THR A 56 7.75 2.00 10.50
N ILE A 57 7.93 2.93 9.57
CA ILE A 57 8.76 2.71 8.39
C ILE A 57 9.82 3.80 8.27
N GLU A 58 10.99 3.40 7.79
CA GLU A 58 12.03 4.27 7.28
C GLU A 58 12.25 3.91 5.80
N VAL A 59 12.16 4.90 4.93
CA VAL A 59 12.41 4.72 3.50
C VAL A 59 13.86 5.05 3.23
N VAL A 60 14.63 4.04 2.83
CA VAL A 60 16.04 4.20 2.44
C VAL A 60 16.07 4.52 0.96
N THR A 61 16.72 5.64 0.61
CA THR A 61 16.88 6.08 -0.78
C THR A 61 18.32 5.95 -1.25
N ASP A 62 18.52 5.84 -2.57
CA ASP A 62 19.83 5.94 -3.19
C ASP A 62 20.32 7.40 -3.32
N GLU A 63 21.47 7.59 -3.97
CA GLU A 63 22.08 8.91 -4.24
C GLU A 63 21.21 9.85 -5.10
N ARG A 64 20.19 9.31 -5.77
CA ARG A 64 19.24 10.06 -6.61
C ARG A 64 17.88 10.24 -5.93
N GLU A 65 17.81 9.99 -4.62
CA GLU A 65 16.58 10.03 -3.83
C GLU A 65 15.51 9.02 -4.28
N ILE A 66 15.91 7.94 -4.97
CA ILE A 66 15.00 6.88 -5.37
C ILE A 66 14.87 5.88 -4.22
N PRO A 67 13.64 5.54 -3.76
CA PRO A 67 13.44 4.52 -2.74
C PRO A 67 13.97 3.15 -3.20
N VAL A 68 14.87 2.56 -2.43
CA VAL A 68 15.45 1.23 -2.70
C VAL A 68 15.06 0.19 -1.67
N GLU A 69 14.75 0.61 -0.44
CA GLU A 69 14.42 -0.30 0.66
C GLU A 69 13.45 0.39 1.64
N ILE A 70 12.55 -0.41 2.22
CA ILE A 70 11.73 0.00 3.36
C ILE A 70 12.20 -0.81 4.56
N LYS A 71 12.66 -0.13 5.60
CA LYS A 71 12.95 -0.74 6.90
C LYS A 71 11.76 -0.51 7.82
N ASP A 72 11.09 -1.58 8.21
CA ASP A 72 9.98 -1.51 9.14
C ASP A 72 10.33 -2.05 10.53
N THR A 73 9.76 -1.42 11.56
CA THR A 73 9.83 -1.91 12.94
C THR A 73 8.42 -2.25 13.41
N ILE A 74 8.21 -3.50 13.81
CA ILE A 74 6.91 -3.98 14.30
C ILE A 74 6.62 -3.36 15.67
N ILE A 75 5.51 -2.64 15.76
CA ILE A 75 4.97 -2.09 17.02
C ILE A 75 4.07 -3.11 17.68
N ARG A 76 3.11 -3.66 16.91
CA ARG A 76 2.21 -4.73 17.36
C ARG A 76 1.58 -5.48 16.19
N LYS A 77 1.11 -6.70 16.45
CA LYS A 77 0.23 -7.44 15.53
C LYS A 77 -1.18 -6.84 15.56
N LEU A 78 -1.84 -6.83 14.40
CA LEU A 78 -3.24 -6.46 14.25
C LEU A 78 -4.04 -7.75 14.01
N ASP A 79 -5.14 -7.89 14.74
CA ASP A 79 -6.06 -9.04 14.65
C ASP A 79 -7.05 -8.92 13.48
#